data_AF-A0A2N5LFX8-F1
#
_entry.id   AF-A0A2N5LFX8-F1
#
_cell.length_a   1.000
_cell.length_b   1.000
_cell.length_c   1.000
_cell.angle_alpha   90.00
_cell.angle_beta   90.00
_cell.angle_gamma   90.00
#
_symmetry.space_group_name_H-M   'P 1'
#
loop_
_entity.id
_entity.type
_entity.pdbx_description
1 polymer ?
#
loop_
_entity_poly.entity_id
_entity_poly.type
_entity_poly.pdbx_seq_one_letter_code
_entity_poly.pdbx_strand_id
1 'polypeptide(L)'
;MNIKVIVASILLTLSLSACSPSPDDINDTVKESLQETLSTDTDFANYNLRVGNIDLIKVNDSQYKALAEVYLDDELHTVPLDVYAEGDMFEYNAIWEAQPGAFLFVAEKEIDAAIEEFNAEMDNLQSEFESSFYD
;
A
#
# COMPACT_ATOMS: atom_id res chain seq x y z
N MET A 1 42.29 -34.95 15.82
CA MET A 1 40.93 -34.42 15.60
C MET A 1 40.01 -35.60 15.29
N ASN A 2 38.98 -35.83 16.10
CA ASN A 2 38.17 -37.06 16.04
C ASN A 2 37.20 -37.01 14.87
N ILE A 3 37.15 -38.04 14.02
CA ILE A 3 36.23 -38.07 12.88
C ILE A 3 34.76 -37.96 13.31
N LYS A 4 34.45 -38.45 14.53
CA LYS A 4 33.15 -38.28 15.19
C LYS A 4 32.82 -36.81 15.53
N VAL A 5 33.84 -36.00 15.86
CA VAL A 5 33.68 -34.56 16.15
C VAL A 5 33.47 -33.78 14.84
N ILE A 6 34.18 -34.16 13.77
CA ILE A 6 34.02 -33.53 12.44
C ILE A 6 32.62 -33.82 11.87
N VAL A 7 32.14 -35.07 11.96
CA VAL A 7 30.80 -35.45 11.51
C VAL A 7 29.71 -34.76 12.34
N ALA A 8 29.90 -34.61 13.66
CA ALA A 8 28.97 -33.88 14.52
C ALA A 8 28.90 -32.37 14.18
N SER A 9 30.03 -31.73 13.85
CA SER A 9 30.05 -30.33 13.42
C SER A 9 29.39 -30.11 12.05
N ILE A 10 29.58 -31.02 11.09
CA ILE A 10 28.97 -30.91 9.75
C ILE A 10 27.45 -31.12 9.83
N LEU A 11 26.98 -32.05 10.66
CA LEU A 11 25.54 -32.25 10.90
C LEU A 11 24.90 -31.05 11.62
N LEU A 12 25.63 -30.34 12.48
CA LEU A 12 25.12 -29.14 13.14
C LEU A 12 24.95 -27.97 12.16
N THR A 13 25.86 -27.84 11.18
CA THR A 13 25.80 -26.77 10.16
C THR A 13 24.76 -27.00 9.06
N LEU A 14 24.29 -28.23 8.82
CA LEU A 14 23.26 -28.51 7.81
C LEU A 14 21.82 -28.23 8.29
N SER A 15 21.64 -27.72 9.51
CA SER A 15 20.33 -27.41 10.10
C SER A 15 19.86 -25.98 9.85
N LEU A 16 20.60 -25.17 9.09
CA LEU A 16 20.15 -23.86 8.57
C LEU A 16 19.11 -24.05 7.46
N SER A 17 18.08 -24.86 7.74
CA SER A 17 16.92 -25.00 6.89
C SER A 17 16.33 -23.60 6.72
N ALA A 18 16.34 -23.12 5.48
CA ALA A 18 15.73 -21.87 5.06
C ALA A 18 14.31 -21.79 5.63
N CYS A 19 14.14 -21.08 6.74
CA CYS A 19 12.82 -20.68 7.20
C CYS A 19 12.39 -19.56 6.26
N SER A 20 11.21 -19.68 5.67
CA SER A 20 10.58 -18.57 4.95
C SER A 20 10.26 -17.44 5.94
N PRO A 21 10.28 -16.17 5.50
CA PRO A 21 9.80 -15.06 6.31
C PRO A 21 8.36 -15.30 6.78
N SER A 22 8.00 -14.76 7.95
CA SER A 22 6.63 -14.91 8.43
C SER A 22 5.68 -14.00 7.64
N PRO A 23 4.40 -14.37 7.50
CA PRO A 23 3.41 -13.50 6.85
C PRO A 23 3.31 -12.11 7.50
N ASP A 24 3.54 -12.02 8.81
CA ASP A 24 3.50 -10.75 9.55
C ASP A 24 4.68 -9.85 9.15
N ASP A 25 5.90 -10.42 9.00
CA ASP A 25 7.06 -9.65 8.55
C ASP A 25 6.85 -9.10 7.13
N ILE A 26 6.31 -9.95 6.23
CA ILE A 26 5.96 -9.54 4.86
C ILE A 26 4.92 -8.41 4.89
N ASN A 27 3.94 -8.50 5.78
CA ASN A 27 2.89 -7.50 5.95
C ASN A 27 3.47 -6.13 6.30
N ASP A 28 4.30 -6.09 7.35
CA ASP A 28 4.92 -4.86 7.83
C ASP A 28 5.79 -4.23 6.75
N THR A 29 6.59 -5.03 6.04
CA THR A 29 7.44 -4.54 4.93
C THR A 29 6.60 -3.95 3.79
N VAL A 30 5.54 -4.64 3.36
CA VAL A 30 4.67 -4.14 2.29
C VAL A 30 3.95 -2.87 2.73
N LYS A 31 3.48 -2.82 3.99
CA LYS A 31 2.81 -1.65 4.56
C LYS A 31 3.71 -0.43 4.62
N GLU A 32 4.93 -0.59 5.11
CA GLU A 32 5.92 0.48 5.18
C GLU A 32 6.28 1.00 3.79
N SER A 33 6.59 0.09 2.85
CA SER A 33 6.92 0.44 1.47
C SER A 33 5.75 1.11 0.73
N LEU A 34 4.52 0.63 0.94
CA LEU A 34 3.32 1.24 0.37
C LEU A 34 3.10 2.64 0.94
N GLN A 35 3.21 2.80 2.26
CA GLN A 35 3.07 4.10 2.91
C GLN A 35 4.13 5.09 2.42
N GLU A 36 5.39 4.66 2.32
CA GLU A 36 6.48 5.49 1.79
C GLU A 36 6.18 5.94 0.36
N THR A 37 5.73 5.02 -0.50
CA THR A 37 5.36 5.34 -1.89
C THR A 37 4.25 6.38 -1.94
N LEU A 38 3.14 6.15 -1.21
CA LEU A 38 2.01 7.09 -1.18
C LEU A 38 2.37 8.45 -0.57
N SER A 39 3.38 8.51 0.30
CA SER A 39 3.85 9.75 0.91
C SER A 39 4.89 10.51 0.08
N THR A 40 5.52 9.89 -0.90
CA THR A 40 6.66 10.48 -1.63
C THR A 40 6.43 10.61 -3.13
N ASP A 41 5.57 9.78 -3.71
CA ASP A 41 5.22 9.86 -5.12
C ASP A 41 4.44 11.16 -5.41
N THR A 42 4.81 11.87 -6.48
CA THR A 42 4.20 13.15 -6.85
C THR A 42 2.70 13.03 -7.14
N ASP A 43 2.24 11.85 -7.55
CA ASP A 43 0.84 11.60 -7.88
C ASP A 43 -0.01 11.41 -6.61
N PHE A 44 0.60 11.13 -5.45
CA PHE A 44 -0.10 10.78 -4.20
C PHE A 44 0.22 11.68 -3.01
N ALA A 45 1.41 12.30 -2.97
CA ALA A 45 1.91 13.02 -1.81
C ALA A 45 0.99 14.16 -1.33
N ASN A 46 0.22 14.77 -2.22
CA ASN A 46 -0.70 15.86 -1.88
C ASN A 46 -2.00 15.40 -1.19
N TYR A 47 -2.30 14.10 -1.22
CA TYR A 47 -3.56 13.53 -0.74
C TYR A 47 -3.48 13.01 0.71
N ASN A 48 -2.30 13.06 1.33
CA ASN A 48 -2.09 12.60 2.71
C ASN A 48 -2.63 11.18 2.98
N LEU A 49 -2.49 10.29 1.99
CA LEU A 49 -3.00 8.92 2.09
C LEU A 49 -2.35 8.17 3.26
N ARG A 50 -3.17 7.42 3.98
CA ARG A 50 -2.73 6.61 5.12
C ARG A 50 -3.01 5.14 4.88
N VAL A 51 -1.99 4.31 4.99
CA VAL A 51 -2.13 2.85 4.92
C VAL A 51 -2.59 2.30 6.28
N GLY A 52 -3.67 1.54 6.27
CA GLY A 52 -4.25 0.84 7.41
C GLY A 52 -3.73 -0.58 7.54
N ASN A 53 -4.65 -1.54 7.63
CA ASN A 53 -4.31 -2.96 7.62
C ASN A 53 -4.02 -3.44 6.20
N ILE A 54 -3.23 -4.50 6.10
CA ILE A 54 -3.06 -5.26 4.86
C ILE A 54 -3.45 -6.70 5.17
N ASP A 55 -4.36 -7.26 4.38
CA ASP A 55 -4.73 -8.68 4.50
C ASP A 55 -3.99 -9.48 3.43
N LEU A 56 -2.99 -10.27 3.85
CA LEU A 56 -2.23 -11.14 2.96
C LEU A 56 -2.86 -12.52 2.81
N ILE A 57 -3.00 -12.97 1.56
CA ILE A 57 -3.51 -14.28 1.18
C ILE A 57 -2.40 -15.00 0.40
N LYS A 58 -1.80 -16.02 1.00
CA LYS A 58 -0.75 -16.82 0.34
C LYS A 58 -1.33 -17.57 -0.86
N VAL A 59 -0.75 -17.35 -2.04
CA VAL A 59 -1.09 -18.05 -3.29
C VAL A 59 -0.15 -19.23 -3.50
N ASN A 60 1.15 -18.99 -3.36
CA ASN A 60 2.20 -20.02 -3.38
C ASN A 60 3.39 -19.57 -2.50
N ASP A 61 4.53 -20.24 -2.62
CA ASP A 61 5.65 -20.04 -1.69
C ASP A 61 6.25 -18.63 -1.68
N SER A 62 6.23 -17.93 -2.81
CA SER A 62 6.74 -16.55 -2.92
C SER A 62 5.68 -15.53 -3.34
N GLN A 63 4.44 -15.94 -3.60
CA GLN A 63 3.39 -15.05 -4.10
C GLN A 63 2.20 -14.97 -3.16
N TYR A 64 1.72 -13.75 -2.97
CA TYR A 64 0.60 -13.39 -2.12
C TYR A 64 -0.32 -12.43 -2.88
N LYS A 65 -1.62 -12.55 -2.66
CA LYS A 65 -2.57 -11.45 -2.94
C LYS A 65 -2.74 -10.66 -1.67
N ALA A 66 -2.89 -9.34 -1.79
CA ALA A 66 -3.17 -8.49 -0.64
C ALA A 66 -4.39 -7.60 -0.89
N LEU A 67 -5.11 -7.30 0.19
CA LEU A 67 -6.07 -6.20 0.24
C LEU A 67 -5.53 -5.18 1.25
N ALA A 68 -5.07 -4.05 0.75
CA ALA A 68 -4.61 -2.95 1.60
C ALA A 68 -5.75 -1.98 1.87
N GLU A 69 -5.95 -1.63 3.13
CA GLU A 69 -6.78 -0.50 3.53
C GLU A 69 -5.99 0.80 3.28
N VAL A 70 -6.51 1.69 2.46
CA VAL A 70 -5.94 3.02 2.22
C VAL A 70 -7.00 4.06 2.56
N TYR A 71 -6.65 4.99 3.43
CA TYR A 71 -7.52 6.05 3.88
C TYR A 71 -7.21 7.34 3.13
N LEU A 72 -8.25 7.96 2.56
CA LEU A 72 -8.25 9.29 1.96
C LEU A 72 -9.28 10.13 2.72
N ASP A 73 -8.87 11.20 3.41
CA ASP A 73 -9.77 12.05 4.22
C ASP A 73 -10.69 11.26 5.18
N ASP A 74 -10.14 10.25 5.86
CA ASP A 74 -10.86 9.30 6.74
C ASP A 74 -11.83 8.32 6.03
N GLU A 75 -12.00 8.42 4.72
CA GLU A 75 -12.71 7.43 3.90
C GLU A 75 -11.80 6.23 3.61
N LEU A 76 -12.33 5.02 3.85
CA LEU A 76 -11.62 3.77 3.61
C LEU A 76 -11.81 3.28 2.17
N HIS A 77 -10.70 3.09 1.47
CA HIS A 77 -10.64 2.43 0.17
C HIS A 77 -9.84 1.13 0.26
N THR A 78 -10.31 0.08 -0.41
CA THR A 78 -9.60 -1.20 -0.48
C THR A 78 -8.81 -1.29 -1.77
N VAL A 79 -7.49 -1.42 -1.65
CA VAL A 79 -6.54 -1.45 -2.77
C VAL A 79 -6.02 -2.89 -2.94
N PRO A 80 -6.38 -3.58 -4.04
CA PRO A 80 -5.86 -4.91 -4.31
C PRO A 80 -4.41 -4.85 -4.80
N LEU A 81 -3.54 -5.65 -4.18
CA LEU A 81 -2.12 -5.75 -4.49
C LEU A 81 -1.72 -7.19 -4.83
N ASP A 82 -0.72 -7.30 -5.69
CA ASP A 82 0.05 -8.52 -5.91
C ASP A 82 1.39 -8.37 -5.20
N VAL A 83 1.71 -9.30 -4.30
CA VAL A 83 2.91 -9.24 -3.45
C VAL A 83 3.81 -10.43 -3.76
N TYR A 84 5.09 -10.15 -3.97
CA TYR A 84 6.13 -11.15 -4.20
C TYR A 84 7.17 -11.03 -3.10
N ALA A 85 7.40 -12.12 -2.36
CA ALA A 85 8.37 -12.16 -1.27
C ALA A 85 9.34 -13.33 -1.48
N GLU A 86 10.63 -13.03 -1.51
CA GLU A 86 11.70 -14.02 -1.66
C GLU A 86 12.84 -13.76 -0.67
N GLY A 87 13.46 -14.84 -0.20
CA GLY A 87 14.54 -14.82 0.77
C GLY A 87 14.33 -15.81 1.91
N ASP A 88 15.15 -15.68 2.94
CA ASP A 88 15.01 -16.43 4.18
C ASP A 88 14.61 -15.52 5.35
N MET A 89 14.36 -16.12 6.51
CA MET A 89 13.95 -15.41 7.73
C MET A 89 14.92 -14.29 8.17
N PHE A 90 16.21 -14.37 7.81
CA PHE A 90 17.20 -13.38 8.21
C PHE A 90 17.38 -12.27 7.17
N GLU A 91 17.19 -12.59 5.90
CA GLU A 91 17.27 -11.64 4.79
C GLU A 91 16.23 -11.99 3.73
N TYR A 92 15.20 -11.16 3.61
CA TYR A 92 14.18 -11.26 2.57
C TYR A 92 13.83 -9.90 2.00
N ASN A 93 13.28 -9.91 0.79
CA ASN A 93 12.71 -8.74 0.15
C ASN A 93 11.26 -9.03 -0.20
N ALA A 94 10.39 -8.03 0.01
CA ALA A 94 9.01 -8.05 -0.47
C ALA A 94 8.81 -6.88 -1.43
N ILE A 95 8.28 -7.18 -2.61
CA ILE A 95 7.84 -6.18 -3.59
C ILE A 95 6.34 -6.33 -3.80
N TRP A 96 5.69 -5.24 -4.18
CA TRP A 96 4.26 -5.22 -4.43
C TRP A 96 3.94 -4.47 -5.72
N GLU A 97 2.82 -4.83 -6.33
CA GLU A 97 2.24 -4.15 -7.48
C GLU A 97 0.76 -3.91 -7.22
N ALA A 98 0.31 -2.68 -7.39
CA ALA A 98 -1.11 -2.38 -7.35
C ALA A 98 -1.77 -2.76 -8.67
N GLN A 99 -2.98 -3.32 -8.61
CA GLN A 99 -3.70 -3.63 -9.84
C GLN A 99 -4.04 -2.35 -10.62
N PRO A 100 -4.18 -2.44 -11.96
CA PRO A 100 -4.59 -1.29 -12.77
C PRO A 100 -5.88 -0.65 -12.23
N GLY A 101 -5.82 0.66 -12.01
CA GLY A 101 -6.95 1.42 -11.49
C GLY A 101 -7.21 1.28 -9.99
N ALA A 102 -6.34 0.62 -9.23
CA ALA A 102 -6.51 0.42 -7.78
C ALA A 102 -6.54 1.75 -6.98
N PHE A 103 -6.05 2.84 -7.55
CA PHE A 103 -6.05 4.19 -6.96
C PHE A 103 -6.97 5.19 -7.67
N LEU A 104 -7.95 4.74 -8.48
CA LEU A 104 -8.86 5.66 -9.18
C LEU A 104 -9.65 6.58 -8.25
N PHE A 105 -9.89 6.17 -7.00
CA PHE A 105 -10.55 6.99 -5.98
C PHE A 105 -9.82 8.31 -5.69
N VAL A 106 -8.50 8.37 -5.93
CA VAL A 106 -7.72 9.61 -5.80
C VAL A 106 -8.12 10.61 -6.88
N ALA A 107 -8.32 10.15 -8.12
CA ALA A 107 -8.76 11.00 -9.22
C ALA A 107 -10.24 11.41 -9.07
N GLU A 108 -11.09 10.52 -8.55
CA GLU A 108 -12.49 10.84 -8.23
C GLU A 108 -12.57 12.03 -7.26
N LYS A 109 -11.69 12.08 -6.26
CA LYS A 109 -11.60 13.20 -5.32
C LYS A 109 -11.30 14.55 -5.99
N GLU A 110 -10.41 14.59 -6.98
CA GLU A 110 -10.14 15.83 -7.72
C GLU A 110 -11.34 16.28 -8.55
N ILE A 111 -12.03 15.33 -9.17
CA ILE A 111 -13.23 15.61 -9.97
C ILE A 111 -14.34 16.16 -9.07
N ASP A 112 -14.55 15.54 -7.90
CA ASP A 112 -15.56 15.99 -6.94
C ASP A 112 -15.24 17.40 -6.43
N ALA A 113 -13.97 17.68 -6.08
CA ALA A 113 -13.54 19.00 -5.66
C ALA A 113 -13.75 20.07 -6.75
N ALA A 114 -13.45 19.75 -8.01
CA ALA A 114 -13.64 20.67 -9.13
C ALA A 114 -15.13 20.94 -9.42
N ILE A 115 -16.00 19.93 -9.26
CA ILE A 115 -17.45 20.08 -9.41
C ILE A 115 -18.00 20.96 -8.28
N GLU A 116 -17.54 20.76 -7.04
CA GLU A 116 -17.95 21.59 -5.91
C GLU A 116 -17.55 23.06 -6.09
N GLU A 117 -16.31 23.34 -6.52
CA GLU A 117 -15.83 24.69 -6.80
C GLU A 117 -16.66 25.36 -7.91
N PHE A 118 -16.90 24.64 -9.01
CA PHE A 118 -17.71 25.14 -10.12
C PHE A 118 -19.15 25.48 -9.69
N ASN A 119 -19.78 24.61 -8.89
CA ASN A 119 -21.13 24.87 -8.39
C ASN A 119 -21.16 26.08 -7.46
N ALA A 120 -20.16 26.24 -6.59
CA ALA A 120 -20.05 27.40 -5.70
C ALA A 120 -19.86 28.72 -6.48
N GLU A 121 -19.07 28.71 -7.55
CA GLU A 121 -18.89 29.87 -8.43
C GLU A 121 -20.21 30.25 -9.13
N MET A 122 -20.94 29.26 -9.66
CA MET A 122 -22.23 29.50 -10.31
C MET A 122 -23.28 30.07 -9.36
N ASP A 123 -23.34 29.58 -8.12
CA ASP A 123 -24.24 30.10 -7.09
C ASP A 123 -23.88 31.55 -6.72
N ASN A 124 -22.59 31.87 -6.58
CA ASN A 124 -22.14 33.23 -6.31
C ASN A 124 -22.52 34.18 -7.46
N LEU A 125 -22.26 33.79 -8.71
CA LEU A 125 -22.61 34.58 -9.90
C LEU A 125 -24.11 34.81 -10.01
N GLN A 126 -24.94 33.80 -9.71
CA GLN A 126 -26.38 33.97 -9.67
C GLN A 126 -26.79 35.02 -8.62
N SER A 127 -26.20 34.95 -7.42
CA SER A 127 -26.51 35.90 -6.34
C SER A 127 -26.08 37.34 -6.67
N GLU A 128 -24.91 37.52 -7.30
CA GLU A 128 -24.43 38.83 -7.75
C GLU A 128 -25.35 39.40 -8.83
N PHE A 129 -25.72 38.58 -9.81
CA PHE A 129 -26.67 38.96 -10.85
C PHE A 129 -28.01 39.40 -10.24
N GLU A 130 -28.60 38.61 -9.34
CA GLU A 130 -29.85 38.96 -8.66
C GLU A 130 -29.75 40.27 -7.86
N SER A 131 -28.66 40.50 -7.12
CA SER A 131 -28.45 41.75 -6.37
C SER A 131 -28.40 42.99 -7.26
N SER A 132 -27.87 42.86 -8.49
CA SER A 132 -27.73 43.97 -9.45
C SER A 132 -29.08 44.49 -10.01
N PHE A 133 -30.18 43.75 -9.83
CA PHE A 133 -31.53 44.20 -10.21
C PHE A 133 -32.26 44.95 -9.10
N TYR A 134 -31.76 44.91 -7.86
CA TYR A 134 -32.40 45.52 -6.69
C TYR A 134 -31.71 46.80 -6.19
N ASP A 135 -30.60 47.21 -6.83
CA ASP A 135 -29.99 48.56 -6.74
C ASP A 135 -30.49 49.47 -7.88
#